data_AF-A0A7J8WI64-F1
#
_entry.id   AF-A0A7J8WI64-F1
#
_cell.length_a   1.000
_cell.length_b   1.000
_cell.length_c   1.000
_cell.angle_alpha   90.00
_cell.angle_beta   90.00
_cell.angle_gamma   90.00
#
_symmetry.space_group_name_H-M   'P 1'
#
loop_
_entity.id
_entity.type
_entity.pdbx_description
1 polymer ?
#
loop_
_entity_poly.entity_id
_entity_poly.type
_entity_poly.pdbx_seq_one_letter_code
_entity_poly.pdbx_strand_id
1 'polypeptide(L)'
;ITPYGNLYHSDLPLALQEKYNGFLNHQFVEDYVDYAEFCFKTFGDRVKNWFTFNEPRIVAALGFDNGVIPPLRCSKEVGNCTTGNSAIEPYIVGHNLILSHAKAVKKYREKYQAKQKGRIGILLDFNWYEPLTRSKADNYAAQRARDF
;
A
#
# COMPACT_ATOMS: atom_id res chain seq x y z
N ILE A 1 4.18 27.51 1.75
CA ILE A 1 3.71 26.15 2.15
C ILE A 1 4.53 25.14 1.38
N THR A 2 5.02 24.09 2.04
CA THR A 2 5.84 23.05 1.39
C THR A 2 4.96 21.85 1.03
N PRO A 3 4.89 21.42 -0.24
CA PRO A 3 4.07 20.28 -0.63
C PRO A 3 4.70 18.94 -0.22
N TYR A 4 3.84 18.03 0.24
CA TYR A 4 4.13 16.62 0.48
C TYR A 4 3.19 15.81 -0.40
N GLY A 5 3.72 15.24 -1.48
CA GLY A 5 2.93 14.49 -2.45
C GLY A 5 2.78 13.05 -2.01
N ASN A 6 1.57 12.64 -1.66
CA ASN A 6 1.22 11.22 -1.57
C ASN A 6 0.74 10.74 -2.93
N LEU A 7 1.44 9.77 -3.51
CA LEU A 7 1.16 9.26 -4.85
C LEU A 7 -0.07 8.35 -4.89
N TYR A 8 -0.36 7.63 -3.81
CA TYR A 8 -1.52 6.73 -3.77
C TYR A 8 -2.21 6.77 -2.42
N HIS A 9 -3.53 6.92 -2.45
CA HIS A 9 -4.38 7.01 -1.26
C HIS A 9 -5.73 6.32 -1.46
N SER A 10 -5.71 5.01 -1.63
CA SER A 10 -6.92 4.18 -1.82
C SER A 10 -7.74 4.54 -3.07
N ASP A 11 -7.07 5.07 -4.09
CA ASP A 11 -7.65 5.67 -5.30
C ASP A 11 -7.28 4.88 -6.57
N LEU A 12 -7.36 3.54 -6.51
CA LEU A 12 -7.06 2.68 -7.66
C LEU A 12 -8.01 3.02 -8.83
N PRO A 13 -7.50 3.29 -10.04
CA PRO A 13 -8.36 3.49 -11.20
C PRO A 13 -9.22 2.26 -11.47
N LEU A 14 -10.54 2.45 -11.59
CA LEU A 14 -11.50 1.36 -11.87
C LEU A 14 -11.11 0.54 -13.10
N ALA A 15 -10.59 1.19 -14.14
CA ALA A 15 -10.14 0.52 -15.36
C ALA A 15 -9.06 -0.56 -15.10
N LEU A 16 -8.17 -0.37 -14.13
CA LEU A 16 -7.16 -1.37 -13.77
C LEU A 16 -7.78 -2.52 -12.95
N GLN A 17 -8.74 -2.20 -12.08
CA GLN A 17 -9.53 -3.20 -11.37
C GLN A 17 -10.30 -4.09 -12.34
N GLU A 18 -10.98 -3.53 -13.33
CA GLU A 18 -11.74 -4.29 -14.33
C GLU A 18 -10.85 -5.06 -15.31
N LYS A 19 -9.71 -4.49 -15.70
CA LYS A 19 -8.80 -5.11 -16.68
C LYS A 19 -8.11 -6.36 -16.15
N TYR A 20 -7.66 -6.35 -14.90
CA TYR A 20 -6.85 -7.45 -14.36
C TYR A 20 -6.99 -7.68 -12.85
N ASN A 21 -8.03 -7.19 -12.20
CA ASN A 21 -8.22 -7.24 -10.74
C ASN A 21 -7.22 -6.40 -9.93
N GLY A 22 -6.71 -5.31 -10.51
CA GLY A 22 -5.94 -4.31 -9.77
C GLY A 22 -4.73 -4.90 -9.04
N PHE A 23 -4.67 -4.68 -7.73
CA PHE A 23 -3.58 -5.13 -6.86
C PHE A 23 -3.31 -6.63 -6.85
N LEU A 24 -4.29 -7.46 -7.24
CA LEU A 24 -4.11 -8.91 -7.28
C LEU A 24 -3.23 -9.37 -8.44
N ASN A 25 -2.99 -8.52 -9.43
CA ASN A 25 -2.16 -8.84 -10.58
C ASN A 25 -0.82 -8.12 -10.54
N HIS A 26 0.24 -8.84 -10.89
CA HIS A 26 1.59 -8.30 -10.91
C HIS A 26 1.76 -7.11 -11.90
N GLN A 27 0.93 -7.02 -12.94
CA GLN A 27 0.94 -5.90 -13.88
C GLN A 27 0.71 -4.53 -13.20
N PHE A 28 -0.01 -4.51 -12.08
CA PHE A 28 -0.21 -3.29 -11.28
C PHE A 28 1.13 -2.64 -10.90
N VAL A 29 2.17 -3.45 -10.63
CA VAL A 29 3.49 -2.96 -10.23
C VAL A 29 4.09 -2.05 -11.30
N GLU A 30 4.01 -2.45 -12.57
CA GLU A 30 4.55 -1.65 -13.68
C GLU A 30 3.70 -0.40 -13.93
N ASP A 31 2.38 -0.55 -13.95
CA ASP A 31 1.44 0.56 -14.18
C ASP A 31 1.59 1.65 -13.09
N TYR A 32 1.78 1.25 -11.82
CA TYR A 32 2.05 2.17 -10.72
C TYR A 32 3.39 2.90 -10.90
N VAL A 33 4.43 2.19 -11.33
CA VAL A 33 5.76 2.77 -11.54
C VAL A 33 5.76 3.81 -12.66
N ASP A 34 4.97 3.59 -13.71
CA ASP A 34 4.79 4.54 -14.80
C ASP A 34 3.99 5.77 -14.35
N TYR A 35 2.92 5.57 -13.56
CA TYR A 35 2.20 6.66 -12.92
C TYR A 35 3.11 7.51 -12.00
N ALA A 36 3.88 6.86 -11.11
CA ALA A 36 4.82 7.54 -10.24
C ALA A 36 5.87 8.33 -11.04
N GLU A 37 6.39 7.73 -12.11
CA GLU A 37 7.33 8.40 -13.01
C GLU A 37 6.73 9.64 -13.67
N PHE A 38 5.48 9.55 -14.12
CA PHE A 38 4.76 10.71 -14.65
C PHE A 38 4.67 11.84 -13.60
N CYS A 39 4.33 11.52 -12.35
CA CYS A 39 4.30 12.50 -11.26
C CYS A 39 5.68 13.12 -10.99
N PHE A 40 6.74 12.32 -10.95
CA PHE A 40 8.10 12.81 -10.75
C PHE A 40 8.54 13.76 -11.87
N LYS A 41 8.24 13.42 -13.13
CA LYS A 41 8.54 14.28 -14.29
C LYS A 41 7.79 15.60 -14.22
N THR A 42 6.49 15.55 -13.93
CA THR A 42 5.59 16.70 -14.05
C THR A 42 5.68 17.67 -12.88
N PHE A 43 5.90 17.15 -11.66
CA PHE A 43 5.84 17.96 -10.44
C PHE A 43 7.12 17.97 -9.61
N GLY A 44 8.10 17.12 -9.92
CA GLY A 44 9.32 16.98 -9.12
C GLY A 44 10.26 18.18 -9.17
N ASP A 45 10.01 19.15 -10.05
CA ASP A 45 10.65 20.46 -10.02
C ASP A 45 10.30 21.23 -8.73
N ARG A 46 9.06 21.09 -8.23
CA ARG A 46 8.51 21.78 -7.05
C ARG A 46 8.29 20.86 -5.84
N VAL A 47 7.85 19.62 -6.04
CA VAL A 47 7.59 18.67 -4.95
C VAL A 47 8.88 17.94 -4.56
N LYS A 48 9.30 18.15 -3.31
CA LYS A 48 10.55 17.58 -2.77
C LYS A 48 10.34 16.48 -1.73
N ASN A 49 9.10 16.22 -1.34
CA ASN A 49 8.75 15.18 -0.38
C ASN A 49 7.68 14.29 -1.01
N TRP A 50 8.05 13.04 -1.26
CA TRP A 50 7.18 12.05 -1.88
C TRP A 50 6.87 10.92 -0.91
N PHE A 51 5.62 10.49 -0.88
CA PHE A 51 5.19 9.23 -0.29
C PHE A 51 4.59 8.36 -1.39
N THR A 52 5.02 7.11 -1.50
CA THR A 52 4.50 6.20 -2.53
C THR A 52 3.07 5.78 -2.24
N PHE A 53 2.83 5.34 -1.01
CA PHE A 53 1.55 4.81 -0.55
C PHE A 53 1.24 5.39 0.81
N ASN A 54 -0.05 5.62 1.05
CA ASN A 54 -0.61 5.74 2.38
C ASN A 54 -1.19 4.40 2.84
N GLU A 55 -0.69 3.90 3.95
CA GLU A 55 -1.29 2.79 4.72
C GLU A 55 -1.55 1.53 3.87
N PRO A 56 -0.50 0.92 3.27
CA PRO A 56 -0.66 -0.26 2.42
C PRO A 56 -1.29 -1.45 3.16
N ARG A 57 -1.09 -1.57 4.48
CA ARG A 57 -1.73 -2.60 5.31
C ARG A 57 -3.24 -2.39 5.36
N ILE A 58 -3.72 -1.16 5.49
CA ILE A 58 -5.16 -0.83 5.41
C ILE A 58 -5.75 -1.23 4.06
N VAL A 59 -5.07 -0.94 2.95
CA VAL A 59 -5.53 -1.34 1.60
C VAL A 59 -5.70 -2.86 1.51
N ALA A 60 -4.70 -3.61 1.96
CA ALA A 60 -4.74 -5.07 1.95
C ALA A 60 -5.81 -5.64 2.89
N ALA A 61 -5.82 -5.24 4.16
CA ALA A 61 -6.72 -5.79 5.17
C ALA A 61 -8.17 -5.36 4.93
N LEU A 62 -8.44 -4.06 4.77
CA LEU A 62 -9.81 -3.60 4.65
C LEU A 62 -10.41 -3.89 3.26
N GLY A 63 -9.58 -3.97 2.21
CA GLY A 63 -10.04 -4.22 0.85
C GLY A 63 -10.17 -5.70 0.48
N PHE A 64 -9.36 -6.57 1.09
CA PHE A 64 -9.19 -7.97 0.67
C PHE A 64 -9.26 -9.01 1.81
N ASP A 65 -9.24 -8.59 3.09
CA ASP A 65 -9.50 -9.47 4.24
C ASP A 65 -10.93 -9.28 4.73
N ASN A 66 -11.25 -8.08 5.22
CA ASN A 66 -12.55 -7.75 5.80
C ASN A 66 -13.58 -7.33 4.74
N GLY A 67 -13.13 -6.88 3.57
CA GLY A 67 -13.99 -6.44 2.47
C GLY A 67 -14.88 -5.23 2.78
N VAL A 68 -14.39 -4.25 3.55
CA VAL A 68 -15.13 -3.06 4.00
C VAL A 68 -14.84 -1.80 3.18
N ILE A 69 -13.73 -1.77 2.44
CA ILE A 69 -13.42 -0.72 1.45
C ILE A 69 -13.30 -1.35 0.05
N PRO A 70 -13.46 -0.58 -1.04
CA PRO A 70 -13.24 -1.08 -2.39
C PRO A 70 -11.89 -1.81 -2.52
N PRO A 71 -11.84 -2.97 -3.21
CA PRO A 71 -12.88 -3.54 -4.04
C PRO A 71 -13.90 -4.46 -3.32
N LEU A 72 -13.98 -4.42 -1.99
CA LEU A 72 -14.94 -5.20 -1.18
C LEU A 72 -14.80 -6.72 -1.37
N ARG A 73 -13.55 -7.21 -1.29
CA ARG A 73 -13.24 -8.64 -1.42
C ARG A 73 -12.99 -9.27 -0.06
N CYS A 74 -13.62 -10.41 0.18
CA CYS A 74 -13.42 -11.21 1.39
C CYS A 74 -13.95 -12.64 1.16
N SER A 75 -13.55 -13.58 2.01
CA SER A 75 -14.17 -14.90 2.06
C SER A 75 -15.62 -14.80 2.53
N LYS A 76 -16.47 -15.72 2.08
CA LYS A 76 -17.92 -15.73 2.37
C LYS A 76 -18.23 -15.82 3.88
N GLU A 77 -17.37 -16.48 4.64
CA GLU A 77 -17.46 -16.62 6.09
C GLU A 77 -17.06 -15.36 6.87
N VAL A 78 -16.33 -14.42 6.26
CA VAL A 78 -15.89 -13.17 6.90
C VAL A 78 -16.93 -12.06 6.72
N GLY A 79 -17.54 -11.95 5.55
CA GLY A 79 -18.49 -10.89 5.25
C GLY A 79 -19.34 -11.16 4.02
N ASN A 80 -20.20 -10.19 3.69
CA ASN A 80 -21.12 -10.28 2.55
C ASN A 80 -20.46 -9.89 1.21
N CYS A 81 -19.23 -10.33 0.99
CA CYS A 81 -18.52 -10.09 -0.26
C CYS A 81 -18.97 -11.09 -1.33
N THR A 82 -19.05 -10.64 -2.58
CA THR A 82 -19.45 -11.49 -3.70
C THR A 82 -18.31 -12.42 -4.17
N THR A 83 -17.07 -12.08 -3.84
CA THR A 83 -15.85 -12.75 -4.26
C THR A 83 -14.70 -12.36 -3.33
N GLY A 84 -13.64 -13.16 -3.31
CA GLY A 84 -12.46 -12.90 -2.50
C GLY A 84 -11.96 -14.15 -1.78
N ASN A 85 -10.79 -14.04 -1.18
CA ASN A 85 -10.27 -15.02 -0.25
C ASN A 85 -9.37 -14.32 0.77
N SER A 86 -9.91 -14.13 1.97
CA SER A 86 -9.29 -13.41 3.08
C SER A 86 -7.98 -14.05 3.56
N ALA A 87 -7.76 -15.35 3.29
CA ALA A 87 -6.56 -16.04 3.71
C ALA A 87 -5.36 -15.85 2.75
N ILE A 88 -5.58 -15.38 1.52
CA ILE A 88 -4.51 -15.28 0.49
C ILE A 88 -4.40 -13.90 -0.15
N GLU A 89 -5.52 -13.23 -0.40
CA GLU A 89 -5.55 -11.99 -1.18
C GLU A 89 -4.83 -10.83 -0.48
N PRO A 90 -4.97 -10.61 0.84
CA PRO A 90 -4.24 -9.56 1.54
C PRO A 90 -2.73 -9.68 1.37
N TYR A 91 -2.19 -10.90 1.34
CA TYR A 91 -0.76 -11.15 1.18
C TYR A 91 -0.29 -10.90 -0.26
N ILE A 92 -1.09 -11.29 -1.26
CA ILE A 92 -0.80 -11.00 -2.68
C ILE A 92 -0.77 -9.48 -2.90
N VAL A 93 -1.77 -8.78 -2.37
CA VAL A 93 -1.90 -7.32 -2.45
C VAL A 93 -0.73 -6.64 -1.74
N GLY A 94 -0.44 -7.03 -0.49
CA GLY A 94 0.70 -6.50 0.26
C GLY A 94 2.02 -6.71 -0.47
N HIS A 95 2.24 -7.88 -1.07
CA HIS A 95 3.44 -8.18 -1.86
C HIS A 95 3.57 -7.24 -3.07
N ASN A 96 2.51 -7.08 -3.86
CA ASN A 96 2.52 -6.20 -5.03
C ASN A 96 2.68 -4.72 -4.64
N LEU A 97 2.10 -4.26 -3.52
CA LEU A 97 2.29 -2.90 -3.01
C LEU A 97 3.76 -2.65 -2.60
N ILE A 98 4.39 -3.60 -1.92
CA ILE A 98 5.82 -3.52 -1.56
C ILE A 98 6.71 -3.48 -2.80
N LEU A 99 6.44 -4.31 -3.81
CA LEU A 99 7.19 -4.30 -5.07
C LEU A 99 7.01 -2.99 -5.83
N SER A 100 5.79 -2.46 -5.88
CA SER A 100 5.45 -1.18 -6.49
C SER A 100 6.22 -0.03 -5.82
N HIS A 101 6.24 -0.01 -4.49
CA HIS A 101 7.02 0.94 -3.70
C HIS A 101 8.51 0.84 -4.03
N ALA A 102 9.07 -0.36 -3.96
CA ALA A 102 10.50 -0.59 -4.18
C ALA A 102 10.93 -0.14 -5.59
N LYS A 103 10.16 -0.50 -6.64
CA LYS A 103 10.47 -0.11 -8.01
C LYS A 103 10.33 1.39 -8.24
N ALA A 104 9.29 2.04 -7.69
CA ALA A 104 9.12 3.50 -7.81
C ALA A 104 10.23 4.26 -7.07
N VAL A 105 10.61 3.82 -5.87
CA VAL A 105 11.74 4.38 -5.11
C VAL A 105 13.05 4.21 -5.86
N LYS A 106 13.32 3.02 -6.41
CA LYS A 106 14.51 2.77 -7.23
C LYS A 106 14.56 3.73 -8.41
N LYS A 107 13.47 3.83 -9.18
CA LYS A 107 13.34 4.74 -10.33
C LYS A 107 13.54 6.21 -9.92
N TYR A 108 12.97 6.65 -8.78
CA TYR A 108 13.18 8.01 -8.26
C TYR A 108 14.65 8.28 -7.93
N ARG A 109 15.29 7.39 -7.16
CA ARG A 109 16.68 7.53 -6.70
C ARG A 109 17.66 7.57 -7.87
N GLU A 110 17.49 6.68 -8.85
CA GLU A 110 18.40 6.55 -9.99
C GLU A 110 18.25 7.69 -11.01
N LYS A 111 17.02 8.12 -11.30
CA LYS A 111 16.75 9.04 -12.42
C LYS A 111 16.47 10.49 -12.00
N TYR A 112 15.87 10.71 -10.84
CA TYR A 112 15.30 12.00 -10.46
C TYR A 112 15.98 12.64 -9.25
N GLN A 113 16.37 11.86 -8.24
CA GLN A 113 16.77 12.38 -6.94
C GLN A 113 17.98 13.31 -7.01
N ALA A 114 19.02 12.97 -7.78
CA ALA A 114 20.21 13.81 -7.91
C ALA A 114 19.90 15.20 -8.50
N LYS A 115 18.97 15.28 -9.45
CA LYS A 115 18.58 16.54 -10.11
C LYS A 115 17.54 17.32 -9.29
N GLN A 116 16.52 16.62 -8.81
CA GLN A 116 15.39 17.22 -8.12
C GLN A 116 15.67 17.51 -6.65
N LYS A 117 16.66 16.84 -6.05
CA LYS A 117 17.11 17.00 -4.65
C LYS A 117 15.99 16.78 -3.63
N GLY A 118 15.04 15.89 -3.93
CA GLY A 118 13.96 15.52 -3.02
C GLY A 118 14.23 14.23 -2.25
N ARG A 119 13.26 13.84 -1.44
CA ARG A 119 13.22 12.58 -0.68
C ARG A 119 11.93 11.83 -0.97
N ILE A 120 12.00 10.51 -0.87
CA ILE A 120 10.88 9.60 -1.10
C ILE A 120 10.82 8.56 0.02
N GLY A 121 9.61 8.27 0.48
CA GLY A 121 9.32 7.29 1.51
C GLY A 121 7.93 6.67 1.33
N ILE A 122 7.42 6.08 2.41
CA ILE A 122 6.11 5.45 2.50
C ILE A 122 5.48 5.82 3.84
N LEU A 123 4.15 5.95 3.88
CA LEU A 123 3.40 6.17 5.12
C LEU A 123 2.79 4.84 5.56
N LEU A 124 3.11 4.43 6.78
CA LEU A 124 2.61 3.18 7.36
C LEU A 124 1.64 3.52 8.49
N ASP A 125 0.48 2.87 8.50
CA ASP A 125 -0.36 2.85 9.68
C ASP A 125 0.21 1.86 10.69
N PHE A 126 -0.02 2.15 11.96
CA PHE A 126 0.41 1.28 13.04
C PHE A 126 -0.46 1.49 14.27
N ASN A 127 -0.99 0.40 14.81
CA ASN A 127 -1.68 0.40 16.10
C ASN A 127 -0.71 -0.06 17.19
N TRP A 128 -0.58 0.74 18.25
CA TRP A 128 0.20 0.33 19.42
C TRP A 128 -0.63 -0.62 20.29
N TYR A 129 -0.26 -1.90 20.29
CA TYR A 129 -0.86 -2.91 21.16
C TYR A 129 -0.08 -3.08 22.45
N GLU A 130 -0.78 -3.07 23.58
CA GLU A 130 -0.24 -3.43 24.89
C GLU A 130 -0.67 -4.84 25.29
N PRO A 131 0.15 -5.57 26.08
CA PRO A 131 -0.27 -6.89 26.56
C PRO A 131 -1.44 -6.74 27.55
N LEU A 132 -2.46 -7.60 27.40
CA LEU A 132 -3.65 -7.58 28.26
C LEU A 132 -3.32 -7.81 29.74
N THR A 133 -2.34 -8.67 30.01
CA THR A 133 -1.79 -8.92 31.35
C THR A 133 -0.26 -8.96 31.32
N ARG A 134 0.38 -9.13 32.49
CA ARG A 134 1.83 -9.31 32.59
C ARG A 134 2.31 -10.71 32.16
N SER A 135 1.43 -11.57 31.66
CA SER A 135 1.78 -12.93 31.25
C SER A 135 2.73 -12.92 30.05
N LYS A 136 3.58 -13.95 29.94
CA LYS A 136 4.45 -14.14 28.77
C LYS A 136 3.63 -14.31 27.48
N ALA A 137 2.47 -14.96 27.58
CA ALA A 137 1.57 -15.19 26.46
C ALA A 137 1.03 -13.88 25.87
N ASP A 138 0.59 -12.95 26.72
CA ASP A 138 0.03 -11.67 26.26
C ASP A 138 1.11 -10.73 25.73
N ASN A 139 2.33 -10.78 26.29
CA ASN A 139 3.48 -10.09 25.71
C ASN A 139 3.77 -10.56 24.28
N TYR A 140 3.69 -11.87 24.03
CA TYR A 140 3.84 -12.41 22.68
C TYR A 140 2.64 -12.11 21.79
N ALA A 141 1.42 -12.09 22.32
CA ALA A 141 0.24 -11.71 21.56
C ALA A 141 0.31 -10.25 21.09
N ALA A 142 0.68 -9.33 21.98
CA ALA A 142 0.87 -7.93 21.64
C ALA A 142 2.00 -7.74 20.61
N GLN A 143 3.09 -8.51 20.69
CA GLN A 143 4.14 -8.46 19.66
C GLN A 143 3.64 -8.96 18.31
N ARG A 144 2.94 -10.12 18.25
CA ARG A 144 2.39 -10.63 17.00
C ARG A 144 1.41 -9.64 16.34
N ALA A 145 0.60 -8.93 17.14
CA ALA A 145 -0.32 -7.92 16.65
C ALA A 145 0.38 -6.65 16.11
N ARG A 146 1.64 -6.39 16.51
CA ARG A 146 2.49 -5.32 15.95
C ARG A 146 3.26 -5.77 14.71
N ASP A 147 3.56 -7.06 14.60
CA ASP A 147 4.28 -7.65 13.47
C ASP A 147 3.41 -7.77 12.21
N PHE A 148 2.09 -7.85 12.39
CA PHE A 148 1.05 -7.95 11.34
C PHE A 148 0.27 -6.64 11.19
#